data_AF-A0A2K3MNL5-F1
#
_entry.id   AF-A0A2K3MNL5-F1
#
_cell.length_a   1.000
_cell.length_b   1.000
_cell.length_c   1.000
_cell.angle_alpha   90.00
_cell.angle_beta   90.00
_cell.angle_gamma   90.00
#
_symmetry.space_group_name_H-M   'P 1'
#
loop_
_entity.id
_entity.type
_entity.pdbx_description
1 polymer ?
#
loop_
_entity_poly.entity_id
_entity_poly.type
_entity_poly.pdbx_seq_one_letter_code
_entity_poly.pdbx_strand_id
1 'polypeptide(L)'
;MASVYIPVQNSEEEVRVNLDQLPRDASDILDILKAEQAPLDLWLIIAREYFKQGKVDQFRQILEEGSSPEIDEYYADIRYERIAILNALGAYYSYLGKIETKQREKEEHFILATQYYNKASRIDMHEPSTWVGKGQLLLAKGEVEQASSAFKIVLEGDRDNVPALLGQVVLAPCN
;
A
#
# COMPACT_ATOMS: atom_id res chain seq x y z
N MET A 1 16.43 -17.74 -7.42
CA MET A 1 15.30 -17.27 -8.22
C MET A 1 14.05 -17.46 -7.41
N ALA A 2 13.36 -16.37 -7.07
CA ALA A 2 12.13 -16.44 -6.30
C ALA A 2 10.93 -16.64 -7.24
N SER A 3 9.95 -17.43 -6.82
CA SER A 3 8.73 -17.66 -7.59
C SER A 3 7.53 -17.62 -6.64
N VAL A 4 6.39 -17.22 -7.18
CA VAL A 4 5.09 -17.38 -6.53
C VAL A 4 4.22 -18.32 -7.35
N TYR A 5 3.24 -18.92 -6.68
CA TYR A 5 2.34 -19.92 -7.26
C TYR A 5 0.93 -19.38 -7.11
N ILE A 6 0.25 -19.15 -8.24
CA ILE A 6 -1.13 -18.70 -8.28
C ILE A 6 -2.00 -19.94 -8.42
N PRO A 7 -2.87 -20.26 -7.43
CA PRO A 7 -3.79 -21.38 -7.55
C PRO A 7 -4.73 -21.17 -8.74
N VAL A 8 -4.93 -22.21 -9.55
CA VAL A 8 -5.90 -22.18 -10.65
C VAL A 8 -7.30 -22.40 -10.09
N GLN A 9 -8.25 -21.59 -10.54
CA GLN A 9 -9.61 -21.64 -10.00
C GLN A 9 -10.27 -22.99 -10.30
N ASN A 10 -10.84 -23.62 -9.27
CA ASN A 10 -11.50 -24.94 -9.35
C ASN A 10 -10.58 -26.09 -9.81
N SER A 11 -9.27 -25.97 -9.57
CA SER A 11 -8.28 -26.99 -9.90
C SER A 11 -7.28 -27.18 -8.75
N GLU A 12 -6.54 -28.29 -8.77
CA GLU A 12 -5.36 -28.49 -7.91
C GLU A 12 -4.07 -27.96 -8.57
N GLU A 13 -4.16 -27.41 -9.77
CA GLU A 13 -3.04 -26.85 -10.52
C GLU A 13 -2.66 -25.44 -10.04
N GLU A 14 -1.41 -25.06 -10.29
CA GLU A 14 -0.88 -23.74 -9.94
C GLU A 14 -0.09 -23.15 -11.12
N VAL A 15 -0.30 -21.87 -11.37
CA VAL A 15 0.52 -21.09 -12.32
C VAL A 15 1.74 -20.56 -11.60
N ARG A 16 2.93 -21.05 -12.01
CA ARG A 16 4.20 -20.55 -11.47
C ARG A 16 4.59 -19.24 -12.14
N VAL A 17 4.76 -18.19 -11.35
CA VAL A 17 5.26 -16.89 -11.80
C VAL A 17 6.69 -16.68 -11.29
N ASN A 18 7.62 -16.45 -12.22
CA ASN A 18 9.01 -16.14 -11.88
C ASN A 18 9.15 -14.64 -11.60
N LEU A 19 9.49 -14.30 -10.35
CA LEU A 19 9.58 -12.91 -9.89
C LEU A 19 10.73 -12.15 -10.57
N ASP A 20 11.79 -12.84 -10.98
CA ASP A 20 12.92 -12.23 -11.69
C ASP A 20 12.58 -11.89 -13.16
N GLN A 21 11.45 -12.39 -13.67
CA GLN A 21 11.06 -12.32 -15.08
C GLN A 21 9.62 -11.84 -15.25
N LEU A 22 9.19 -10.90 -14.41
CA LEU A 22 7.84 -10.34 -14.51
C LEU A 22 7.61 -9.63 -15.85
N PRO A 23 6.42 -9.78 -16.45
CA PRO A 23 6.03 -9.12 -17.70
C PRO A 23 6.28 -7.62 -17.68
N ARG A 24 6.51 -7.01 -18.85
CA ARG A 24 6.69 -5.54 -18.94
C ARG A 24 5.36 -4.81 -18.81
N ASP A 25 4.29 -5.38 -19.33
CA ASP A 25 2.95 -4.87 -19.16
C ASP A 25 2.32 -5.50 -17.91
N ALA A 26 1.71 -4.69 -17.05
CA ALA A 26 1.02 -5.23 -15.88
C ALA A 26 -0.32 -5.89 -16.26
N SER A 27 -0.89 -5.57 -17.42
CA SER A 27 -2.13 -6.20 -17.88
C SER A 27 -2.01 -7.72 -17.98
N ASP A 28 -0.89 -8.22 -18.50
CA ASP A 28 -0.60 -9.65 -18.63
C ASP A 28 -0.73 -10.41 -17.29
N ILE A 29 -0.20 -9.84 -16.20
CA ILE A 29 -0.26 -10.48 -14.88
C ILE A 29 -1.59 -10.22 -14.19
N LEU A 30 -2.20 -9.06 -14.40
CA LEU A 30 -3.51 -8.72 -13.87
C LEU A 30 -4.61 -9.63 -14.44
N ASP A 31 -4.52 -9.97 -15.72
CA ASP A 31 -5.48 -10.88 -16.36
C ASP A 31 -5.41 -12.28 -15.73
N ILE A 32 -4.21 -12.78 -15.42
CA ILE A 32 -4.02 -14.05 -14.69
C ILE A 32 -4.59 -13.95 -13.27
N LEU A 33 -4.22 -12.90 -12.53
CA LEU A 33 -4.67 -12.71 -11.14
C LEU A 33 -6.21 -12.64 -11.04
N LYS A 34 -6.85 -11.99 -12.01
CA LYS A 34 -8.32 -11.88 -12.06
C LYS A 34 -8.98 -13.17 -12.52
N ALA A 35 -8.48 -13.78 -13.59
CA ALA A 35 -9.03 -15.02 -14.12
C ALA A 35 -9.01 -16.15 -13.08
N GLU A 36 -7.92 -16.25 -12.33
CA GLU A 36 -7.75 -17.30 -11.32
C GLU A 36 -8.26 -16.91 -9.92
N GLN A 37 -8.88 -15.73 -9.78
CA GLN A 37 -9.36 -15.21 -8.49
C GLN A 37 -8.27 -15.28 -7.40
N ALA A 38 -7.07 -14.85 -7.77
CA ALA A 38 -5.87 -15.01 -6.98
C ALA A 38 -5.97 -14.24 -5.66
N PRO A 39 -5.59 -14.85 -4.53
CA PRO A 39 -5.54 -14.18 -3.22
C PRO A 39 -4.78 -12.84 -3.25
N LEU A 40 -5.30 -11.83 -2.54
CA LEU A 40 -4.77 -10.46 -2.57
C LEU A 40 -3.33 -10.33 -2.04
N ASP A 41 -2.84 -11.28 -1.23
CA ASP A 41 -1.43 -11.30 -0.82
C ASP A 41 -0.49 -11.54 -2.00
N LEU A 42 -0.91 -12.32 -3.01
CA LEU A 42 -0.14 -12.51 -4.25
C LEU A 42 -0.07 -11.22 -5.07
N TRP A 43 -1.15 -10.43 -5.11
CA TRP A 43 -1.16 -9.10 -5.75
C TRP A 43 -0.13 -8.19 -5.10
N LEU A 44 -0.08 -8.16 -3.76
CA LEU A 44 0.89 -7.39 -2.98
C LEU A 44 2.34 -7.85 -3.22
N ILE A 45 2.59 -9.16 -3.27
CA ILE A 45 3.93 -9.72 -3.52
C ILE A 45 4.43 -9.30 -4.91
N ILE A 46 3.59 -9.44 -5.94
CA ILE A 46 3.93 -9.10 -7.32
C ILE A 46 4.12 -7.59 -7.47
N ALA A 47 3.22 -6.76 -6.93
CA ALA A 47 3.36 -5.30 -6.94
C ALA A 47 4.68 -4.87 -6.30
N ARG A 48 5.00 -5.39 -5.10
CA ARG A 48 6.26 -5.11 -4.41
C ARG A 48 7.48 -5.49 -5.25
N GLU A 49 7.41 -6.59 -5.99
CA GLU A 49 8.50 -7.01 -6.85
C GLU A 49 8.68 -6.07 -8.06
N TYR A 50 7.59 -5.63 -8.70
CA TYR A 50 7.66 -4.56 -9.71
C TYR A 50 8.33 -3.29 -9.14
N PHE A 51 7.95 -2.88 -7.93
CA PHE A 51 8.55 -1.73 -7.26
C PHE A 51 10.06 -1.90 -7.03
N LYS A 52 10.49 -3.08 -6.54
CA LYS A 52 11.92 -3.39 -6.35
C LYS A 52 12.74 -3.34 -7.64
N GLN A 53 12.13 -3.65 -8.78
CA GLN A 53 12.76 -3.58 -10.11
C GLN A 53 12.72 -2.16 -10.71
N GLY A 54 12.21 -1.16 -9.99
CA GLY A 54 12.06 0.20 -10.48
C GLY A 54 10.90 0.38 -11.47
N LYS A 55 10.05 -0.64 -11.64
CA LYS A 55 8.88 -0.66 -12.53
C LYS A 55 7.67 -0.08 -11.78
N VAL A 56 7.73 1.22 -11.49
CA VAL A 56 6.80 1.90 -10.59
C VAL A 56 5.38 1.99 -11.17
N ASP A 57 5.25 2.15 -12.48
CA ASP A 57 3.93 2.20 -13.14
C ASP A 57 3.16 0.90 -12.99
N GLN A 58 3.83 -0.24 -13.14
CA GLN A 58 3.24 -1.57 -12.97
C GLN A 58 2.86 -1.83 -11.52
N PHE A 59 3.72 -1.44 -10.56
CA PHE A 59 3.37 -1.44 -9.13
C PHE A 59 2.07 -0.68 -8.87
N ARG A 60 1.96 0.54 -9.41
CA ARG A 60 0.78 1.39 -9.24
C ARG A 60 -0.46 0.76 -9.88
N GLN A 61 -0.36 0.29 -11.12
CA GLN A 61 -1.46 -0.36 -11.85
C GLN A 61 -2.01 -1.56 -11.09
N ILE A 62 -1.15 -2.42 -10.54
CA ILE A 62 -1.60 -3.60 -9.81
C ILE A 62 -2.35 -3.23 -8.52
N LEU A 63 -1.86 -2.24 -7.77
CA LEU A 63 -2.53 -1.81 -6.54
C LEU A 63 -3.83 -1.03 -6.81
N GLU A 64 -3.86 -0.20 -7.86
CA GLU A 64 -5.07 0.51 -8.28
C GLU A 64 -6.16 -0.48 -8.71
N GLU A 65 -5.80 -1.50 -9.50
CA GLU A 65 -6.73 -2.58 -9.87
C GLU A 65 -7.14 -3.40 -8.64
N GLY A 66 -6.19 -3.75 -7.77
CA GLY A 66 -6.43 -4.49 -6.53
C GLY A 66 -7.31 -3.75 -5.49
N SER A 67 -7.59 -2.47 -5.72
CA SER A 67 -8.49 -1.65 -4.92
C SER A 67 -9.64 -1.04 -5.73
N SER A 68 -9.90 -1.58 -6.93
CA SER A 68 -11.04 -1.23 -7.76
C SER A 68 -12.35 -1.67 -7.08
N PRO A 69 -13.51 -1.04 -7.38
CA PRO A 69 -14.78 -1.42 -6.77
C PRO A 69 -15.13 -2.90 -6.96
N GLU A 70 -14.81 -3.47 -8.11
CA GLU A 70 -15.09 -4.86 -8.46
C GLU A 70 -14.29 -5.83 -7.59
N ILE A 71 -13.00 -5.57 -7.42
CA ILE A 71 -12.12 -6.37 -6.55
C ILE A 71 -12.49 -6.16 -5.08
N ASP A 72 -12.80 -4.92 -4.69
CA ASP A 72 -13.18 -4.56 -3.32
C ASP A 72 -14.46 -5.29 -2.87
N GLU A 73 -15.45 -5.40 -3.76
CA GLU A 73 -16.70 -6.13 -3.53
C GLU A 73 -16.45 -7.64 -3.45
N TYR A 74 -15.67 -8.20 -4.37
CA TYR A 74 -15.39 -9.64 -4.40
C TYR A 74 -14.64 -10.10 -3.13
N TYR A 75 -13.65 -9.32 -2.66
CA TYR A 75 -12.86 -9.61 -1.47
C TYR A 75 -13.38 -8.90 -0.22
N ALA A 76 -14.68 -8.61 -0.12
CA ALA A 76 -15.24 -7.82 0.99
C ALA A 76 -14.94 -8.41 2.39
N ASP A 77 -14.86 -9.74 2.49
CA ASP A 77 -14.54 -10.45 3.73
C ASP A 77 -13.04 -10.42 4.10
N ILE A 78 -12.18 -10.04 3.15
CA ILE A 78 -10.75 -9.91 3.36
C ILE A 78 -10.44 -8.52 3.91
N ARG A 79 -9.88 -8.47 5.11
CA ARG A 79 -9.59 -7.19 5.79
C ARG A 79 -8.17 -6.71 5.54
N TYR A 80 -7.19 -7.50 5.93
CA TYR A 80 -5.80 -7.04 6.08
C TYR A 80 -5.15 -6.69 4.75
N GLU A 81 -5.30 -7.54 3.75
CA GLU A 81 -4.70 -7.37 2.42
C GLU A 81 -5.31 -6.17 1.69
N ARG A 82 -6.63 -5.96 1.81
CA ARG A 82 -7.31 -4.76 1.27
C ARG A 82 -6.77 -3.48 1.91
N ILE A 83 -6.61 -3.47 3.24
CA ILE A 83 -5.99 -2.33 3.92
C ILE A 83 -4.52 -2.16 3.50
N ALA A 84 -3.76 -3.23 3.35
CA ALA A 84 -2.36 -3.17 2.93
C ALA A 84 -2.20 -2.57 1.53
N ILE A 85 -3.06 -2.93 0.56
CA ILE A 85 -3.08 -2.34 -0.79
C ILE A 85 -3.34 -0.83 -0.71
N LEU A 86 -4.39 -0.43 0.02
CA LEU A 86 -4.76 0.98 0.20
C LEU A 86 -3.64 1.76 0.90
N ASN A 87 -3.03 1.21 1.95
CA ASN A 87 -1.93 1.84 2.67
C ASN A 87 -0.68 1.96 1.80
N ALA A 88 -0.39 0.98 0.92
CA ALA A 88 0.71 1.06 -0.02
C ALA A 88 0.50 2.18 -1.07
N LEU A 89 -0.71 2.34 -1.59
CA LEU A 89 -1.06 3.47 -2.46
C LEU A 89 -0.96 4.80 -1.70
N GLY A 90 -1.48 4.86 -0.48
CA GLY A 90 -1.37 6.02 0.40
C GLY A 90 0.08 6.44 0.63
N ALA A 91 0.97 5.49 0.92
CA ALA A 91 2.39 5.72 1.12
C ALA A 91 3.09 6.18 -0.15
N TYR A 92 2.76 5.56 -1.29
CA TYR A 92 3.28 5.94 -2.61
C TYR A 92 2.94 7.39 -2.96
N TYR A 93 1.67 7.78 -2.87
CA TYR A 93 1.25 9.16 -3.15
C TYR A 93 1.76 10.17 -2.11
N SER A 94 1.93 9.76 -0.84
CA SER A 94 2.59 10.60 0.18
C SER A 94 4.04 10.91 -0.21
N TYR A 95 4.76 9.91 -0.73
CA TYR A 95 6.13 10.07 -1.21
C TYR A 95 6.20 10.99 -2.42
N LEU A 96 5.33 10.79 -3.43
CA LEU A 96 5.27 11.68 -4.59
C LEU A 96 5.03 13.14 -4.19
N GLY A 97 4.06 13.41 -3.32
CA GLY A 97 3.81 14.76 -2.82
C GLY A 97 4.98 15.36 -2.04
N LYS A 98 5.78 14.53 -1.37
CA LYS A 98 6.99 14.99 -0.65
C LYS A 98 8.10 15.44 -1.60
N ILE A 99 8.31 14.72 -2.70
CA ILE A 99 9.40 15.01 -3.65
C ILE A 99 9.00 15.99 -4.76
N GLU A 100 7.69 16.20 -4.97
CA GLU A 100 7.19 17.13 -5.97
C GLU A 100 7.50 18.59 -5.62
N THR A 101 7.92 19.35 -6.63
CA THR A 101 8.33 20.75 -6.53
C THR A 101 7.21 21.72 -6.91
N LYS A 102 6.30 21.30 -7.80
CA LYS A 102 5.17 22.10 -8.23
C LYS A 102 4.05 21.99 -7.19
N GLN A 103 3.72 23.14 -6.58
CA GLN A 103 2.74 23.19 -5.49
C GLN A 103 1.40 22.52 -5.82
N ARG A 104 0.89 22.71 -7.04
CA ARG A 104 -0.37 22.11 -7.49
C ARG A 104 -0.30 20.57 -7.53
N GLU A 105 0.69 20.01 -8.20
CA GLU A 105 0.86 18.55 -8.35
C GLU A 105 1.13 17.90 -6.99
N LYS A 106 1.91 18.58 -6.14
CA LYS A 106 2.12 18.20 -4.74
C LYS A 106 0.81 18.07 -3.95
N GLU A 107 -0.07 19.07 -4.07
CA GLU A 107 -1.38 19.05 -3.40
C GLU A 107 -2.27 17.91 -3.94
N GLU A 108 -2.27 17.69 -5.26
CA GLU A 108 -3.00 16.59 -5.89
C GLU A 108 -2.55 15.22 -5.33
N HIS A 109 -1.23 15.00 -5.17
CA HIS A 109 -0.70 13.78 -4.56
C HIS A 109 -1.10 13.62 -3.09
N PHE A 110 -1.06 14.68 -2.29
CA PHE A 110 -1.50 14.59 -0.89
C PHE A 110 -3.01 14.34 -0.75
N ILE A 111 -3.83 14.86 -1.68
CA ILE A 111 -5.25 14.55 -1.74
C ILE A 111 -5.45 13.06 -2.01
N LEU A 112 -4.77 12.49 -3.00
CA LEU A 112 -4.85 11.07 -3.32
C LEU A 112 -4.41 10.20 -2.13
N ALA A 113 -3.27 10.51 -1.51
CA ALA A 113 -2.79 9.80 -0.32
C ALA A 113 -3.83 9.80 0.81
N THR A 114 -4.42 10.97 1.09
CA THR A 114 -5.48 11.13 2.10
C THR A 114 -6.70 10.27 1.77
N GLN A 115 -7.11 10.22 0.50
CA GLN A 115 -8.25 9.40 0.07
C GLN A 115 -8.02 7.91 0.31
N TYR A 116 -6.83 7.39 -0.04
CA TYR A 116 -6.50 5.97 0.19
C TYR A 116 -6.48 5.61 1.67
N TYR A 117 -5.83 6.41 2.53
CA TYR A 117 -5.85 6.16 3.96
C TYR A 117 -7.25 6.27 4.58
N ASN A 118 -8.10 7.16 4.07
CA ASN A 118 -9.49 7.24 4.52
C ASN A 118 -10.31 6.03 4.07
N LYS A 119 -10.06 5.49 2.86
CA LYS A 119 -10.67 4.22 2.44
C LYS A 119 -10.22 3.07 3.36
N ALA A 120 -8.93 2.97 3.68
CA ALA A 120 -8.42 1.97 4.61
C ALA A 120 -9.08 2.07 5.99
N SER A 121 -9.22 3.28 6.54
CA SER A 121 -9.91 3.51 7.82
C SER A 121 -11.41 3.20 7.81
N ARG A 122 -12.06 3.16 6.64
CA ARG A 122 -13.46 2.71 6.54
C ARG A 122 -13.58 1.20 6.65
N ILE A 123 -12.54 0.45 6.26
CA ILE A 123 -12.47 -1.00 6.43
C ILE A 123 -12.22 -1.31 7.91
N ASP A 124 -11.20 -0.71 8.50
CA ASP A 124 -10.92 -0.82 9.93
C ASP A 124 -10.26 0.47 10.46
N MET A 125 -10.95 1.16 11.37
CA MET A 125 -10.47 2.42 11.94
C MET A 125 -9.38 2.23 13.00
N HIS A 126 -9.23 1.03 13.53
CA HIS A 126 -8.25 0.70 14.56
C HIS A 126 -6.98 0.06 14.00
N GLU A 127 -6.92 -0.15 12.68
CA GLU A 127 -5.76 -0.77 12.02
C GLU A 127 -4.50 0.10 12.20
N PRO A 128 -3.49 -0.36 12.97
CA PRO A 128 -2.33 0.45 13.32
C PRO A 128 -1.50 0.88 12.11
N SER A 129 -1.36 0.02 11.10
CA SER A 129 -0.59 0.33 9.89
C SER A 129 -1.14 1.55 9.14
N THR A 130 -2.46 1.76 9.17
CA THR A 130 -3.12 2.92 8.58
C THR A 130 -2.78 4.20 9.33
N TRP A 131 -2.75 4.16 10.67
CA TRP A 131 -2.36 5.32 11.48
C TRP A 131 -0.89 5.70 11.30
N VAL A 132 0.00 4.71 11.16
CA VAL A 132 1.40 4.95 10.77
C VAL A 132 1.48 5.67 9.43
N GLY A 133 0.77 5.18 8.41
CA GLY A 133 0.75 5.79 7.08
C GLY A 133 0.22 7.24 7.10
N LYS A 134 -0.87 7.50 7.84
CA LYS A 134 -1.39 8.85 8.06
C LYS A 134 -0.36 9.76 8.75
N GLY A 135 0.34 9.26 9.77
CA GLY A 135 1.42 9.98 10.42
C GLY A 135 2.52 10.37 9.44
N GLN A 136 2.95 9.45 8.58
CA GLN A 136 3.96 9.71 7.54
C GLN A 136 3.49 10.75 6.51
N LEU A 137 2.22 10.72 6.10
CA LEU A 137 1.64 11.74 5.23
C LEU A 137 1.66 13.12 5.90
N LEU A 138 1.29 13.20 7.18
CA LEU A 138 1.32 14.44 7.95
C LEU A 138 2.74 15.00 8.05
N LEU A 139 3.76 14.14 8.23
CA LEU A 139 5.17 14.55 8.14
C LEU A 139 5.50 15.13 6.76
N ALA A 140 5.08 14.47 5.68
CA ALA A 140 5.31 14.96 4.32
C ALA A 140 4.66 16.33 4.06
N LYS A 141 3.54 16.63 4.72
CA LYS A 141 2.86 17.93 4.70
C LYS A 141 3.50 18.98 5.61
N GLY A 142 4.42 18.59 6.50
CA GLY A 142 5.02 19.46 7.53
C GLY A 142 4.18 19.62 8.80
N GLU A 143 3.12 18.82 8.96
CA GLU A 143 2.17 18.86 10.09
C GLU A 143 2.67 17.99 11.26
N VAL A 144 3.81 18.38 11.82
CA VAL A 144 4.57 17.62 12.83
C VAL A 144 3.75 17.22 14.06
N GLU A 145 3.00 18.14 14.65
CA GLU A 145 2.21 17.86 15.87
C GLU A 145 1.10 16.84 15.64
N GLN A 146 0.43 16.93 14.48
CA GLN A 146 -0.60 15.96 14.09
C GLN A 146 0.02 14.60 13.78
N ALA A 147 1.18 14.57 13.12
CA ALA A 147 1.92 13.34 12.88
C ALA A 147 2.31 12.65 14.20
N SER A 148 2.82 13.41 15.18
CA SER A 148 3.14 12.88 16.51
C SER A 148 1.91 12.26 17.16
N SER A 149 0.76 12.92 17.04
CA SER A 149 -0.51 12.43 17.60
C SER A 149 -0.93 11.11 16.95
N ALA A 150 -0.81 10.99 15.62
CA ALA A 150 -1.11 9.76 14.89
C ALA A 150 -0.22 8.58 15.31
N PHE A 151 1.08 8.80 15.50
CA PHE A 151 1.98 7.75 15.98
C PHE A 151 1.72 7.37 17.43
N LYS A 152 1.31 8.32 18.29
CA LYS A 152 0.93 8.00 19.69
C LYS A 152 -0.26 7.07 19.77
N ILE A 153 -1.29 7.25 18.92
CA ILE A 153 -2.45 6.34 18.84
C ILE A 153 -1.99 4.89 18.62
N VAL A 154 -1.00 4.68 17.75
CA VAL A 154 -0.44 3.34 17.50
C VAL A 154 0.29 2.81 18.73
N LEU A 155 1.14 3.64 19.35
CA LEU A 155 1.96 3.25 20.50
C LEU A 155 1.16 3.02 21.79
N GLU A 156 -0.04 3.59 21.89
CA GLU A 156 -0.98 3.30 22.98
C GLU A 156 -1.48 1.85 22.92
N GLY A 157 -1.68 1.30 21.71
CA GLY A 157 -2.11 -0.09 21.50
C GLY A 157 -0.94 -1.08 21.41
N ASP A 158 0.16 -0.69 20.77
CA ASP A 158 1.36 -1.51 20.58
C ASP A 158 2.61 -0.65 20.82
N ARG A 159 3.16 -0.72 22.03
CA ARG A 159 4.31 0.08 22.47
C ARG A 159 5.59 -0.23 21.70
N ASP A 160 5.69 -1.42 21.12
CA ASP A 160 6.88 -1.89 20.42
C ASP A 160 6.72 -1.77 18.90
N ASN A 161 5.70 -1.03 18.43
CA ASN A 161 5.47 -0.81 17.01
C ASN A 161 6.62 -0.05 16.35
N VAL A 162 7.53 -0.79 15.71
CA VAL A 162 8.77 -0.24 15.13
C VAL A 162 8.51 0.92 14.16
N PRO A 163 7.56 0.86 13.21
CA PRO A 163 7.28 1.99 12.33
C PRO A 163 6.84 3.26 13.06
N ALA A 164 5.98 3.15 14.07
CA ALA A 164 5.51 4.30 14.84
C ALA A 164 6.62 4.91 15.72
N LEU A 165 7.46 4.06 16.33
CA LEU A 165 8.64 4.50 17.08
C LEU A 165 9.61 5.28 16.19
N LEU A 166 9.93 4.76 15.00
CA LEU A 166 10.77 5.45 14.03
C LEU A 166 10.16 6.80 13.62
N GLY A 167 8.84 6.85 13.42
CA GLY A 167 8.12 8.09 13.17
C GLY A 167 8.32 9.15 14.25
N GLN A 168 8.27 8.76 15.53
CA GLN A 168 8.53 9.65 16.67
C GLN A 168 9.99 10.11 16.74
N VAL A 169 10.96 9.26 16.39
CA VAL A 169 12.38 9.65 16.37
C VAL A 169 12.64 10.73 15.31
N VAL A 170 12.04 10.60 14.13
CA VAL A 170 12.15 11.64 13.06
C VAL A 170 11.58 12.99 13.52
N LEU A 171 10.66 12.98 14.49
CA LEU A 171 10.06 14.19 15.06
C LEU A 171 10.88 14.83 16.18
N ALA A 172 11.81 14.10 16.79
CA ALA A 172 12.62 14.64 17.86
C ALA A 172 13.60 15.69 17.29
N PRO A 173 13.67 16.91 17.85
CA PRO A 173 14.72 17.85 17.47
C PRO A 173 16.08 17.23 17.76
N CYS A 174 16.99 17.26 16.79
CA CYS A 174 18.40 16.93 17.01
C CYS A 174 18.99 17.98 17.96
N ASN A 175 19.02 17.66 19.27
CA ASN A 175 19.79 18.41 20.26
C ASN A 175 21.26 17.99 20.23
#